data_AF-A0A015KEK1-F1
#
_entry.id   AF-A0A015KEK1-F1
#
_cell.length_a   1.000
_cell.length_b   1.000
_cell.length_c   1.000
_cell.angle_alpha   90.00
_cell.angle_beta   90.00
_cell.angle_gamma   90.00
#
_symmetry.space_group_name_H-M   'P 1'
#
loop_
_entity.id
_entity.type
_entity.pdbx_description
1 polymer ?
#
loop_
_entity_poly.entity_id
_entity_poly.type
_entity_poly.pdbx_seq_one_letter_code
_entity_poly.pdbx_strand_id
1 'polypeptide(L)'
;MRDLLNLTRFHFISLLLSNIEYIVDWELTWFTLNFKPSHDASFTLEHASRHLTFKFKLFLDDLPTLEKLKRTRPDLYMDELTCRSCIDRMEDLMHLFMCKKRRLPMQQILQSYQNHLISKIQEAGKLADIDPTPFIAKLTSLSCWSFSSTNWSSYALVRGCLPTLFIDIFVDLSIPRISAIKVIAAIHNNFVQKFRKRIWNPRSYEKSRWENAMNITYKLKTTPKPSNLPLSTYIPYSSLPPPTLHDSRDSGTDWLKNSMKYAFAGWSVDFYSGRAIRYFVSIVASTLVGIYQGGRSGEI
;
A
#
# COMPACT_ATOMS: atom_id res chain seq x y z
N MET A 1 -5.32 -2.76 -20.86
CA MET A 1 -5.39 -3.31 -19.49
C MET A 1 -5.39 -4.83 -19.48
N ARG A 2 -6.18 -5.50 -20.36
CA ARG A 2 -6.19 -6.98 -20.50
C ARG A 2 -4.79 -7.59 -20.62
N ASP A 3 -3.91 -7.02 -21.46
CA ASP A 3 -2.55 -7.55 -21.66
C ASP A 3 -1.66 -7.43 -20.41
N LEU A 4 -1.92 -6.43 -19.56
CA LEU A 4 -1.17 -6.21 -18.31
C LEU A 4 -1.54 -7.25 -17.24
N LEU A 5 -2.78 -7.73 -17.25
CA LEU A 5 -3.27 -8.76 -16.32
C LEU A 5 -2.75 -10.16 -16.66
N ASN A 6 -2.28 -10.37 -17.89
CA ASN A 6 -1.65 -11.63 -18.32
C ASN A 6 -0.19 -11.77 -17.83
N LEU A 7 0.36 -10.73 -17.19
CA LEU A 7 1.69 -10.81 -16.60
C LEU A 7 1.67 -11.68 -15.34
N THR A 8 2.72 -12.48 -15.14
CA THR A 8 2.88 -13.38 -13.98
C THR A 8 2.70 -12.71 -12.62
N ARG A 9 3.03 -11.42 -12.52
CA ARG A 9 2.86 -10.57 -11.33
C ARG A 9 1.39 -10.28 -10.93
N PHE A 10 0.44 -10.63 -11.80
CA PHE A 10 -1.00 -10.50 -11.63
C PHE A 10 -1.72 -11.86 -11.56
N HIS A 11 -0.99 -12.99 -11.59
CA HIS A 11 -1.59 -14.32 -11.42
C HIS A 11 -2.40 -14.45 -10.13
N PHE A 12 -2.05 -13.72 -9.06
CA PHE A 12 -2.84 -13.71 -7.83
C PHE A 12 -4.32 -13.29 -8.03
N ILE A 13 -4.65 -12.61 -9.12
CA ILE A 13 -6.04 -12.23 -9.43
C ILE A 13 -6.89 -13.47 -9.72
N SER A 14 -6.33 -14.52 -10.34
CA SER A 14 -7.10 -15.76 -10.54
C SER A 14 -7.47 -16.41 -9.21
N LEU A 15 -6.64 -16.25 -8.18
CA LEU A 15 -6.88 -16.69 -6.81
C LEU A 15 -7.92 -15.82 -6.07
N LEU A 16 -8.21 -14.61 -6.59
CA LEU A 16 -9.33 -13.79 -6.10
C LEU A 16 -10.65 -14.23 -6.70
N LEU A 17 -10.67 -14.77 -7.93
CA LEU A 17 -11.91 -15.17 -8.61
C LEU A 17 -12.66 -16.29 -7.87
N SER A 18 -11.97 -17.10 -7.06
CA SER A 18 -12.61 -18.06 -6.16
C SER A 18 -13.31 -17.41 -4.97
N ASN A 19 -13.09 -16.11 -4.70
CA ASN A 19 -13.74 -15.33 -3.67
C ASN A 19 -14.72 -14.33 -4.29
N ILE A 20 -16.00 -14.70 -4.32
CA ILE A 20 -17.09 -13.91 -4.94
C ILE A 20 -17.22 -12.53 -4.26
N GLU A 21 -16.76 -12.37 -3.01
CA GLU A 21 -16.86 -11.11 -2.27
C GLU A 21 -15.79 -10.07 -2.67
N TYR A 22 -14.75 -10.46 -3.42
CA TYR A 22 -13.65 -9.57 -3.81
C TYR A 22 -13.41 -9.55 -5.33
N ILE A 23 -14.36 -8.97 -6.04
CA ILE A 23 -14.23 -8.70 -7.49
C ILE A 23 -13.54 -7.35 -7.67
N VAL A 24 -12.42 -7.32 -8.41
CA VAL A 24 -11.65 -6.09 -8.64
C VAL A 24 -12.39 -5.18 -9.62
N ASP A 25 -12.64 -3.93 -9.22
CA ASP A 25 -13.10 -2.87 -10.10
C ASP A 25 -11.91 -2.19 -10.76
N TRP A 26 -11.74 -2.45 -12.05
CA TRP A 26 -10.62 -1.96 -12.84
C TRP A 26 -10.69 -0.46 -13.14
N GLU A 27 -11.89 0.09 -13.28
CA GLU A 27 -12.10 1.52 -13.49
C GLU A 27 -11.67 2.30 -12.25
N LEU A 28 -12.16 1.88 -11.08
CA LEU A 28 -11.79 2.41 -9.78
C LEU A 28 -10.30 2.30 -9.51
N THR A 29 -9.74 1.12 -9.77
CA THR A 29 -8.31 0.82 -9.58
C THR A 29 -7.46 1.76 -10.42
N TRP A 30 -7.79 1.91 -11.70
CA TRP A 30 -7.05 2.79 -12.62
C TRP A 30 -7.19 4.27 -12.27
N PHE A 31 -8.39 4.71 -11.93
CA PHE A 31 -8.63 6.07 -11.48
C PHE A 31 -7.82 6.39 -10.22
N THR A 32 -7.85 5.50 -9.22
CA THR A 32 -7.11 5.65 -7.97
C THR A 32 -5.59 5.67 -8.19
N LEU A 33 -5.09 4.84 -9.11
CA LEU A 33 -3.68 4.80 -9.47
C LEU A 33 -3.21 6.14 -10.05
N ASN A 34 -4.04 6.78 -10.87
CA ASN A 34 -3.75 8.08 -11.48
C ASN A 34 -4.14 9.29 -10.62
N PHE A 35 -4.93 9.08 -9.56
CA PHE A 35 -5.42 10.15 -8.70
C PHE A 35 -4.29 10.99 -8.12
N LYS A 36 -4.36 12.31 -8.31
CA LYS A 36 -3.47 13.28 -7.68
C LYS A 36 -4.34 14.10 -6.72
N PRO A 37 -4.01 14.16 -5.42
CA PRO A 37 -4.71 15.09 -4.55
C PRO A 37 -4.53 16.52 -5.10
N SER A 38 -5.57 17.34 -5.00
CA SER A 38 -5.46 18.77 -5.29
C SER A 38 -4.32 19.34 -4.44
N HIS A 39 -3.32 19.91 -5.10
CA HIS A 39 -2.12 20.43 -4.46
C HIS A 39 -2.52 21.40 -3.35
N ASP A 40 -2.25 21.07 -2.08
CA ASP A 40 -2.04 22.14 -1.12
C ASP A 40 -0.69 22.79 -1.43
N ALA A 41 -0.46 23.99 -0.90
CA ALA A 41 0.79 24.73 -1.13
C ALA A 41 2.07 23.97 -0.69
N SER A 42 1.95 22.82 0.00
CA SER A 42 3.06 21.96 0.44
C SER A 42 3.36 20.78 -0.51
N PHE A 43 2.51 20.51 -1.51
CA PHE A 43 2.68 19.38 -2.42
C PHE A 43 3.34 19.79 -3.75
N THR A 44 4.68 19.86 -3.75
CA THR A 44 5.46 20.19 -4.95
C THR A 44 5.22 19.20 -6.10
N LEU A 45 5.45 19.64 -7.34
CA LEU A 45 5.35 18.80 -8.54
C LEU A 45 6.26 17.55 -8.44
N GLU A 46 7.46 17.71 -7.86
CA GLU A 46 8.40 16.61 -7.64
C GLU A 46 7.85 15.58 -6.64
N HIS A 47 7.27 16.03 -5.52
CA HIS A 47 6.64 15.14 -4.55
C HIS A 47 5.48 14.36 -5.16
N ALA A 48 4.66 15.02 -5.99
CA ALA A 48 3.58 14.38 -6.73
C ALA A 48 4.09 13.30 -7.70
N SER A 49 5.14 13.60 -8.47
CA SER A 49 5.77 12.64 -9.37
C SER A 49 6.36 11.43 -8.63
N ARG A 50 7.06 11.67 -7.52
CA ARG A 50 7.63 10.60 -6.67
C ARG A 50 6.55 9.74 -6.04
N HIS A 51 5.43 10.34 -5.62
CA HIS A 51 4.29 9.60 -5.06
C HIS A 51 3.57 8.76 -6.12
N LEU A 52 3.37 9.31 -7.32
CA LEU A 52 2.83 8.56 -8.45
C LEU A 52 3.71 7.36 -8.80
N THR A 53 5.01 7.58 -8.93
CA THR A 53 6.00 6.51 -9.18
C THR A 53 5.93 5.43 -8.10
N PHE A 54 5.80 5.82 -6.84
CA PHE A 54 5.66 4.87 -5.73
C PHE A 54 4.37 4.04 -5.85
N LYS A 55 3.23 4.65 -6.18
CA LYS A 55 1.96 3.95 -6.42
C LYS A 55 2.09 2.91 -7.53
N PHE A 56 2.65 3.28 -8.68
CA PHE A 56 2.85 2.35 -9.79
C PHE A 56 3.81 1.21 -9.42
N LYS A 57 4.92 1.50 -8.72
CA LYS A 57 5.83 0.44 -8.24
C LYS A 57 5.16 -0.49 -7.23
N LEU A 58 4.28 0.02 -6.38
CA LEU A 58 3.50 -0.81 -5.46
C LEU A 58 2.49 -1.67 -6.25
N PHE A 59 1.74 -1.07 -7.16
CA PHE A 59 0.75 -1.74 -8.01
C PHE A 59 1.35 -2.84 -8.88
N LEU A 60 2.52 -2.60 -9.46
CA LEU A 60 3.22 -3.56 -10.32
C LEU A 60 4.07 -4.56 -9.55
N ASP A 61 4.14 -4.48 -8.22
CA ASP A 61 5.13 -5.23 -7.42
C ASP A 61 6.55 -5.05 -8.00
N ASP A 62 7.00 -3.80 -8.08
CA ASP A 62 8.34 -3.36 -8.51
C ASP A 62 9.07 -2.57 -7.42
N LEU A 63 8.52 -2.51 -6.20
CA LEU A 63 9.26 -1.97 -5.06
C LEU A 63 10.54 -2.80 -4.83
N PRO A 64 11.70 -2.16 -4.54
CA PRO A 64 12.98 -2.84 -4.35
C PRO A 64 13.05 -3.55 -2.99
N THR A 65 12.30 -4.64 -2.86
CA THR A 65 12.34 -5.60 -1.75
C THR A 65 13.69 -6.34 -1.75
N LEU A 66 14.10 -6.94 -0.63
CA LEU A 66 15.42 -7.62 -0.59
C LEU A 66 15.48 -8.76 -1.59
N GLU A 67 14.41 -9.54 -1.73
CA GLU A 67 14.39 -10.65 -2.69
C GLU A 67 14.57 -10.21 -4.14
N LYS A 68 14.02 -9.05 -4.52
CA LYS A 68 14.26 -8.52 -5.87
C LYS A 68 15.68 -8.01 -6.04
N LEU A 69 16.25 -7.44 -4.99
CA LEU A 69 17.62 -6.94 -5.01
C LEU A 69 18.65 -8.08 -5.10
N LYS A 70 18.43 -9.19 -4.39
CA LYS A 70 19.21 -10.43 -4.54
C LYS A 70 19.17 -10.92 -5.98
N ARG A 71 17.98 -10.92 -6.59
CA ARG A 71 17.84 -11.33 -7.99
C ARG A 71 18.56 -10.42 -8.97
N THR A 72 18.49 -9.10 -8.80
CA THR A 72 19.11 -8.16 -9.74
C THR A 72 20.61 -7.98 -9.51
N ARG A 73 21.07 -8.09 -8.26
CA ARG A 73 22.47 -7.86 -7.84
C ARG A 73 22.91 -8.89 -6.80
N PRO A 74 23.01 -10.19 -7.16
CA PRO A 74 23.46 -11.22 -6.24
C PRO A 74 24.93 -11.03 -5.81
N ASP A 75 25.71 -10.24 -6.55
CA ASP A 75 27.04 -9.78 -6.14
C ASP A 75 27.03 -8.85 -4.92
N LEU A 76 25.93 -8.12 -4.70
CA LEU A 76 25.81 -7.14 -3.63
C LEU A 76 24.93 -7.62 -2.48
N TYR A 77 23.94 -8.46 -2.76
CA TYR A 77 22.96 -8.91 -1.79
C TYR A 77 23.02 -10.43 -1.68
N MET A 78 23.51 -10.90 -0.53
CA MET A 78 23.63 -12.33 -0.22
C MET A 78 22.25 -13.01 -0.14
N ASP A 79 22.17 -14.28 -0.55
CA ASP A 79 20.91 -15.01 -0.62
C ASP A 79 20.29 -15.26 0.77
N GLU A 80 21.13 -15.41 1.80
CA GLU A 80 20.72 -15.61 3.21
C GLU A 80 20.16 -14.34 3.85
N LEU A 81 20.23 -13.19 3.16
CA LEU A 81 19.82 -11.91 3.71
C LEU A 81 18.31 -11.87 3.98
N THR A 82 17.92 -11.97 5.24
CA THR A 82 16.53 -11.82 5.67
C THR A 82 16.13 -10.34 5.83
N CYS A 83 14.84 -10.10 6.06
CA CYS A 83 14.30 -8.78 6.41
C CYS A 83 15.14 -8.13 7.54
N ARG A 84 15.59 -6.89 7.29
CA ARG A 84 16.45 -6.17 8.23
C ARG A 84 15.74 -5.70 9.50
N SER A 85 14.41 -5.66 9.49
CA SER A 85 13.64 -5.29 10.68
C SER A 85 13.46 -6.48 11.62
N CYS A 86 13.00 -7.63 11.11
CA CYS A 86 12.64 -8.78 11.95
C CYS A 86 13.72 -9.86 12.04
N ILE A 87 14.69 -9.88 11.12
CA ILE A 87 15.82 -10.82 11.05
C ILE A 87 15.33 -12.28 11.12
N ASP A 88 14.27 -12.59 10.39
CA ASP A 88 13.52 -13.84 10.57
C ASP A 88 13.17 -14.47 9.21
N ARG A 89 12.49 -13.71 8.35
CA ARG A 89 12.05 -14.21 7.04
C ARG A 89 12.63 -13.40 5.89
N MET A 90 12.65 -14.00 4.71
CA MET A 90 12.85 -13.32 3.43
C MET A 90 11.94 -12.09 3.31
N GLU A 91 12.43 -11.02 2.69
CA GLU A 91 11.68 -9.78 2.54
C GLU A 91 11.20 -9.62 1.10
N ASP A 92 10.02 -10.17 0.83
CA ASP A 92 9.22 -9.88 -0.35
C ASP A 92 8.17 -8.79 -0.05
N LEU A 93 7.32 -8.49 -1.03
CA LEU A 93 6.29 -7.47 -0.87
C LEU A 93 5.28 -7.85 0.22
N MET A 94 4.84 -9.11 0.27
CA MET A 94 3.89 -9.60 1.26
C MET A 94 4.45 -9.46 2.68
N HIS A 95 5.71 -9.84 2.88
CA HIS A 95 6.39 -9.71 4.16
C HIS A 95 6.44 -8.26 4.65
N LEU A 96 6.49 -7.25 3.76
CA LEU A 96 6.45 -5.85 4.21
C LEU A 96 5.20 -5.53 5.04
N PHE A 97 4.06 -6.14 4.74
CA PHE A 97 2.80 -5.95 5.45
C PHE A 97 2.64 -6.89 6.64
N MET A 98 3.19 -8.10 6.53
CA MET A 98 3.08 -9.15 7.55
C MET A 98 4.20 -9.14 8.59
N CYS A 99 5.27 -8.38 8.37
CA CYS A 99 6.45 -8.37 9.22
C CYS A 99 6.08 -8.11 10.69
N LYS A 100 6.49 -9.01 11.60
CA LYS A 100 6.19 -8.92 13.04
C LYS A 100 6.56 -7.57 13.67
N LYS A 101 7.68 -6.97 13.22
CA LYS A 101 8.15 -5.66 13.69
C LYS A 101 7.37 -4.47 13.12
N ARG A 102 6.54 -4.69 12.11
CA ARG A 102 5.75 -3.65 11.41
C ARG A 102 4.24 -3.86 11.51
N ARG A 103 3.82 -4.97 12.15
CA ARG A 103 2.42 -5.38 12.32
C ARG A 103 1.56 -4.28 12.94
N LEU A 104 1.99 -3.70 14.06
CA LEU A 104 1.22 -2.65 14.75
C LEU A 104 1.01 -1.41 13.87
N PRO A 105 2.06 -0.78 13.29
CA PRO A 105 1.87 0.30 12.32
C PRO A 105 0.95 -0.07 11.16
N MET A 106 1.05 -1.29 10.62
CA MET A 106 0.23 -1.73 9.49
C MET A 106 -1.24 -1.89 9.87
N GLN A 107 -1.53 -2.48 11.03
CA GLN A 107 -2.89 -2.58 11.58
C GLN A 107 -3.50 -1.19 11.79
N GLN A 108 -2.74 -0.23 12.33
CA GLN A 108 -3.23 1.15 12.48
C GLN A 108 -3.52 1.83 11.14
N ILE A 109 -2.73 1.56 10.11
CA ILE A 109 -2.95 2.08 8.76
C ILE A 109 -4.25 1.51 8.18
N LEU A 110 -4.47 0.20 8.28
CA LEU A 110 -5.70 -0.44 7.81
C LEU A 110 -6.92 0.04 8.59
N GLN A 111 -6.84 0.07 9.92
CA GLN A 111 -7.95 0.56 10.75
C GLN A 111 -8.33 1.99 10.37
N SER A 112 -7.33 2.84 10.13
CA SER A 112 -7.58 4.20 9.67
C SER A 112 -8.21 4.25 8.27
N TYR A 113 -7.87 3.33 7.36
CA TYR A 113 -8.52 3.23 6.05
C TYR A 113 -9.99 2.85 6.24
N GLN A 114 -10.26 1.75 6.94
CA GLN A 114 -11.62 1.26 7.19
C GLN A 114 -12.48 2.35 7.87
N ASN A 115 -11.95 3.02 8.89
CA ASN A 115 -12.66 4.10 9.59
C ASN A 115 -12.98 5.29 8.68
N HIS A 116 -12.09 5.65 7.74
CA HIS A 116 -12.39 6.72 6.78
C HIS A 116 -13.52 6.31 5.82
N LEU A 117 -13.55 5.06 5.36
CA LEU A 117 -14.67 4.58 4.55
C LEU A 117 -15.97 4.59 5.35
N ILE A 118 -15.96 4.06 6.58
CA ILE A 118 -17.13 4.05 7.48
C ILE A 118 -17.63 5.47 7.70
N SER A 119 -16.75 6.43 8.00
CA SER A 119 -17.12 7.84 8.17
C SER A 119 -17.81 8.40 6.93
N LYS A 120 -17.32 8.07 5.73
CA LYS A 120 -17.95 8.54 4.47
C LYS A 120 -19.27 7.85 4.15
N ILE A 121 -19.42 6.58 4.52
CA ILE A 121 -20.68 5.85 4.43
C ILE A 121 -21.71 6.46 5.39
N GLN A 122 -21.32 6.79 6.62
CA GLN A 122 -22.19 7.47 7.58
C GLN A 122 -22.63 8.86 7.10
N GLU A 123 -21.71 9.63 6.52
CA GLU A 123 -22.04 10.93 5.90
C GLU A 123 -23.04 10.75 4.75
N ALA A 124 -22.81 9.77 3.85
CA ALA A 124 -23.69 9.47 2.72
C ALA A 124 -25.09 9.03 3.18
N GLY A 125 -25.18 8.12 4.16
CA GLY A 125 -26.46 7.66 4.72
C GLY A 125 -27.27 8.80 5.33
N LYS A 126 -26.63 9.71 6.08
CA LYS A 126 -27.29 10.90 6.63
C LYS A 126 -27.83 11.84 5.55
N LEU A 127 -27.11 12.00 4.43
CA LEU A 127 -27.54 12.85 3.32
C LEU A 127 -28.69 12.24 2.52
N ALA A 128 -28.69 10.91 2.39
CA ALA A 128 -29.72 10.17 1.67
C ALA A 128 -30.94 9.83 2.53
N ASP A 129 -30.91 10.12 3.84
CA ASP A 129 -31.90 9.66 4.84
C ASP A 129 -32.08 8.12 4.83
N ILE A 130 -30.95 7.39 4.72
CA ILE A 130 -30.88 5.93 4.71
C ILE A 130 -30.01 5.47 5.88
N ASP A 131 -30.43 4.42 6.60
CA ASP A 131 -29.61 3.80 7.66
C ASP A 131 -28.30 3.22 7.06
N PRO A 132 -27.11 3.73 7.46
CA PRO A 132 -25.84 3.26 6.92
C PRO A 132 -25.40 1.90 7.52
N THR A 133 -26.07 1.40 8.56
CA THR A 133 -25.63 0.22 9.33
C THR A 133 -25.43 -1.05 8.48
N PRO A 134 -26.36 -1.43 7.57
CA PRO A 134 -26.18 -2.62 6.73
C PRO A 134 -24.98 -2.50 5.79
N PHE A 135 -24.71 -1.30 5.29
CA PHE A 135 -23.58 -1.02 4.40
C PHE A 135 -22.25 -1.08 5.14
N ILE A 136 -22.22 -0.59 6.38
CA ILE A 136 -21.05 -0.70 7.25
C ILE A 136 -20.76 -2.17 7.56
N ALA A 137 -21.79 -2.97 7.88
CA ALA A 137 -21.63 -4.40 8.12
C ALA A 137 -21.08 -5.14 6.88
N LYS A 138 -21.61 -4.82 5.68
CA LYS A 138 -21.12 -5.36 4.40
C LYS A 138 -19.68 -4.95 4.11
N LEU A 139 -19.29 -3.71 4.47
CA LEU A 139 -17.91 -3.25 4.36
C LEU A 139 -17.00 -4.02 5.31
N THR A 140 -17.37 -4.15 6.59
CA THR A 140 -16.50 -4.71 7.63
C THR A 140 -16.36 -6.23 7.53
N SER A 141 -17.31 -6.92 6.89
CA SER A 141 -17.23 -8.36 6.63
C SER A 141 -16.21 -8.74 5.57
N LEU A 142 -15.74 -7.79 4.74
CA LEU A 142 -14.76 -8.07 3.70
C LEU A 142 -13.48 -8.69 4.25
N SER A 143 -13.09 -9.81 3.66
CA SER A 143 -11.85 -10.51 4.02
C SER A 143 -10.58 -9.64 3.88
N CYS A 144 -10.57 -8.60 3.04
CA CYS A 144 -9.38 -7.80 2.77
C CYS A 144 -8.83 -7.02 3.97
N TRP A 145 -9.60 -6.90 5.04
CA TRP A 145 -9.17 -6.24 6.29
C TRP A 145 -8.23 -7.10 7.15
N SER A 146 -8.16 -8.42 6.90
CA SER A 146 -7.31 -9.34 7.66
C SER A 146 -6.11 -9.77 6.85
N PHE A 147 -4.90 -9.37 7.24
CA PHE A 147 -3.70 -9.84 6.56
C PHE A 147 -3.31 -11.26 6.98
N SER A 148 -3.18 -12.13 5.99
CA SER A 148 -2.54 -13.44 6.11
C SER A 148 -1.80 -13.78 4.82
N SER A 149 -0.87 -14.73 4.88
CA SER A 149 -0.18 -15.25 3.68
C SER A 149 -1.15 -15.90 2.68
N THR A 150 -2.26 -16.45 3.17
CA THR A 150 -3.27 -17.12 2.36
C THR A 150 -4.38 -16.19 1.85
N ASN A 151 -4.46 -14.97 2.38
CA ASN A 151 -5.52 -14.04 2.04
C ASN A 151 -5.11 -13.08 0.91
N TRP A 152 -5.39 -13.50 -0.32
CA TRP A 152 -5.09 -12.72 -1.51
C TRP A 152 -5.89 -11.41 -1.62
N SER A 153 -7.06 -11.28 -0.99
CA SER A 153 -7.85 -10.03 -1.04
C SER A 153 -7.16 -8.90 -0.28
N SER A 154 -6.50 -9.22 0.83
CA SER A 154 -5.67 -8.26 1.57
C SER A 154 -4.46 -7.80 0.76
N TYR A 155 -3.81 -8.73 0.04
CA TYR A 155 -2.72 -8.41 -0.88
C TYR A 155 -3.19 -7.54 -2.04
N ALA A 156 -4.36 -7.84 -2.61
CA ALA A 156 -4.98 -7.07 -3.69
C ALA A 156 -5.26 -5.62 -3.26
N LEU A 157 -5.89 -5.43 -2.10
CA LEU A 157 -6.18 -4.10 -1.54
C LEU A 157 -4.91 -3.26 -1.42
N VAL A 158 -3.84 -3.87 -0.93
CA VAL A 158 -2.57 -3.20 -0.71
C VAL A 158 -1.80 -2.91 -2.00
N ARG A 159 -1.89 -3.79 -2.99
CA ARG A 159 -1.43 -3.53 -4.36
C ARG A 159 -2.25 -2.43 -5.03
N GLY A 160 -3.38 -2.02 -4.45
CA GLY A 160 -4.27 -1.00 -4.99
C GLY A 160 -5.30 -1.53 -5.99
N CYS A 161 -5.50 -2.85 -6.05
CA CYS A 161 -6.59 -3.49 -6.77
C CYS A 161 -7.84 -3.43 -5.87
N LEU A 162 -8.76 -2.51 -6.16
CA LEU A 162 -9.88 -2.19 -5.27
C LEU A 162 -11.15 -2.97 -5.63
N PRO A 163 -11.98 -3.38 -4.65
CA PRO A 163 -13.16 -4.17 -4.92
C PRO A 163 -14.34 -3.32 -5.43
N THR A 164 -15.15 -3.88 -6.34
CA THR A 164 -16.40 -3.26 -6.84
C THR A 164 -17.35 -2.89 -5.72
N LEU A 165 -17.39 -3.72 -4.67
CA LEU A 165 -18.22 -3.49 -3.49
C LEU A 165 -18.00 -2.11 -2.85
N PHE A 166 -16.78 -1.55 -2.94
CA PHE A 166 -16.54 -0.21 -2.41
C PHE A 166 -17.41 0.82 -3.11
N ILE A 167 -17.62 0.73 -4.42
CA ILE A 167 -18.49 1.65 -5.15
C ILE A 167 -19.96 1.32 -4.92
N ASP A 168 -20.33 0.04 -4.98
CA ASP A 168 -21.72 -0.39 -4.85
C ASP A 168 -22.35 0.15 -3.57
N ILE A 169 -21.61 0.09 -2.45
CA ILE A 169 -22.06 0.66 -1.16
C ILE A 169 -22.45 2.14 -1.28
N PHE A 170 -21.65 2.96 -1.98
CA PHE A 170 -21.97 4.38 -2.13
C PHE A 170 -23.10 4.61 -3.14
N VAL A 171 -23.16 3.82 -4.22
CA VAL A 171 -24.23 3.90 -5.21
C VAL A 171 -25.58 3.55 -4.59
N ASP A 172 -25.64 2.50 -3.77
CA ASP A 172 -26.83 2.09 -3.04
C ASP A 172 -27.28 3.16 -2.02
N LEU A 173 -26.36 4.00 -1.56
CA LEU A 173 -26.63 5.21 -0.76
C LEU A 173 -26.93 6.45 -1.61
N SER A 174 -27.36 6.24 -2.86
CA SER A 174 -27.71 7.31 -3.82
C SER A 174 -26.57 8.28 -4.15
N ILE A 175 -25.31 7.90 -3.90
CA ILE A 175 -24.15 8.71 -4.30
C ILE A 175 -23.80 8.41 -5.76
N PRO A 176 -23.65 9.43 -6.62
CA PRO A 176 -23.23 9.21 -8.01
C PRO A 176 -21.90 8.45 -8.09
N ARG A 177 -21.82 7.45 -8.98
CA ARG A 177 -20.63 6.59 -9.18
C ARG A 177 -19.31 7.38 -9.26
N ILE A 178 -19.30 8.47 -10.05
CA ILE A 178 -18.11 9.32 -10.22
C ILE A 178 -17.67 9.98 -8.90
N SER A 179 -18.63 10.39 -8.07
CA SER A 179 -18.35 10.95 -6.74
C SER A 179 -17.80 9.88 -5.80
N ALA A 180 -18.38 8.68 -5.82
CA ALA A 180 -17.88 7.54 -5.06
C ALA A 180 -16.42 7.19 -5.43
N ILE A 181 -16.12 7.11 -6.72
CA ILE A 181 -14.75 6.88 -7.24
C ILE A 181 -13.77 7.91 -6.69
N LYS A 182 -14.11 9.21 -6.72
CA LYS A 182 -13.26 10.29 -6.20
C LYS A 182 -13.01 10.15 -4.70
N VAL A 183 -14.05 9.85 -3.93
CA VAL A 183 -13.95 9.66 -2.46
C VAL A 183 -13.05 8.48 -2.14
N ILE A 184 -13.29 7.32 -2.75
CA ILE A 184 -12.50 6.11 -2.52
C ILE A 184 -11.05 6.33 -2.93
N ALA A 185 -10.81 6.97 -4.07
CA ALA A 185 -9.46 7.28 -4.55
C ALA A 185 -8.69 8.18 -3.58
N ALA A 186 -9.34 9.19 -3.01
CA ALA A 186 -8.74 10.07 -2.01
C ALA A 186 -8.37 9.30 -0.73
N ILE A 187 -9.27 8.43 -0.25
CA ILE A 187 -9.03 7.61 0.95
C ILE A 187 -7.88 6.62 0.70
N HIS A 188 -7.88 5.93 -0.45
CA HIS A 188 -6.82 4.99 -0.81
C HIS A 188 -5.48 5.70 -0.97
N ASN A 189 -5.46 6.91 -1.56
CA ASN A 189 -4.25 7.70 -1.66
C ASN A 189 -3.68 8.06 -0.27
N ASN A 190 -4.53 8.37 0.72
CA ASN A 190 -4.11 8.57 2.10
C ASN A 190 -3.51 7.29 2.71
N PHE A 191 -4.12 6.13 2.44
CA PHE A 191 -3.57 4.83 2.84
C PHE A 191 -2.15 4.62 2.28
N VAL A 192 -1.94 4.83 0.97
CA VAL A 192 -0.61 4.68 0.35
C VAL A 192 0.41 5.65 0.95
N GLN A 193 0.02 6.90 1.20
CA GLN A 193 0.91 7.88 1.86
C GLN A 193 1.32 7.44 3.26
N LYS A 194 0.37 6.95 4.07
CA LYS A 194 0.67 6.42 5.42
C LYS A 194 1.56 5.18 5.35
N PHE A 195 1.29 4.26 4.43
CA PHE A 195 2.14 3.11 4.17
C PHE A 195 3.57 3.52 3.82
N ARG A 196 3.71 4.45 2.86
CA ARG A 196 5.02 4.96 2.45
C ARG A 196 5.78 5.56 3.64
N LYS A 197 5.12 6.40 4.42
CA LYS A 197 5.74 7.14 5.53
C LYS A 197 6.10 6.24 6.72
N ARG A 198 5.22 5.31 7.10
CA ARG A 198 5.35 4.54 8.34
C ARG A 198 5.95 3.15 8.16
N ILE A 199 5.90 2.60 6.95
CA ILE A 199 6.43 1.26 6.65
C ILE A 199 7.62 1.35 5.70
N TRP A 200 7.41 1.90 4.51
CA TRP A 200 8.41 1.86 3.44
C TRP A 200 9.64 2.71 3.75
N ASN A 201 9.47 3.94 4.23
CA ASN A 201 10.58 4.86 4.52
C ASN A 201 11.45 4.34 5.69
N PRO A 202 10.91 3.92 6.85
CA PRO A 202 11.70 3.31 7.92
C PRO A 202 12.45 2.06 7.46
N ARG A 203 11.78 1.16 6.72
CA ARG A 203 12.44 0.00 6.11
C ARG A 203 13.59 0.40 5.20
N SER A 204 13.37 1.40 4.34
CA SER A 204 14.37 1.85 3.38
C SER A 204 15.59 2.44 4.09
N TYR A 205 15.36 3.15 5.20
CA TYR A 205 16.41 3.66 6.06
C TYR A 205 17.23 2.53 6.70
N GLU A 206 16.58 1.50 7.28
CA GLU A 206 17.27 0.33 7.85
C GLU A 206 18.10 -0.41 6.80
N LYS A 207 17.54 -0.60 5.60
CA LYS A 207 18.24 -1.18 4.46
C LYS A 207 19.49 -0.35 4.12
N SER A 208 19.37 0.97 4.00
CA SER A 208 20.50 1.85 3.69
C SER A 208 21.58 1.83 4.77
N ARG A 209 21.21 1.74 6.06
CA ARG A 209 22.21 1.56 7.14
C ARG A 209 22.99 0.26 6.97
N TRP A 210 22.31 -0.83 6.62
CA TRP A 210 22.97 -2.11 6.35
C TRP A 210 23.86 -2.05 5.10
N GLU A 211 23.40 -1.44 4.01
CA GLU A 211 24.22 -1.24 2.80
C GLU A 211 25.51 -0.49 3.11
N ASN A 212 25.43 0.58 3.91
CA ASN A 212 26.60 1.36 4.32
C ASN A 212 27.57 0.52 5.16
N ALA A 213 27.06 -0.29 6.10
CA ALA A 213 27.90 -1.18 6.91
C ALA A 213 28.60 -2.26 6.08
N MET A 214 28.01 -2.65 4.94
CA MET A 214 28.57 -3.61 3.99
C MET A 214 29.40 -2.95 2.87
N ASN A 215 29.66 -1.63 2.96
CA ASN A 215 30.35 -0.84 1.93
C ASN A 215 29.69 -0.92 0.53
N ILE A 216 28.38 -1.14 0.46
CA ILE A 216 27.60 -1.15 -0.78
C ILE A 216 27.28 0.28 -1.17
N THR A 217 28.12 0.87 -2.02
CA THR A 217 27.96 2.26 -2.49
C THR A 217 26.95 2.40 -3.63
N TYR A 218 26.52 3.63 -3.91
CA TYR A 218 25.69 3.93 -5.09
C TYR A 218 26.39 3.53 -6.40
N LYS A 219 27.69 3.81 -6.52
CA LYS A 219 28.49 3.46 -7.69
C LYS A 219 28.46 1.94 -7.94
N LEU A 220 28.60 1.14 -6.88
CA LEU A 220 28.49 -0.32 -7.02
C LEU A 220 27.11 -0.71 -7.54
N LYS A 221 26.02 -0.14 -7.00
CA LYS A 221 24.63 -0.43 -7.41
C LYS A 221 24.31 -0.06 -8.86
N THR A 222 24.99 0.93 -9.44
CA THR A 222 24.78 1.36 -10.84
C THR A 222 25.75 0.75 -11.85
N THR A 223 26.85 0.15 -11.39
CA THR A 223 27.81 -0.54 -12.27
C THR A 223 27.20 -1.87 -12.75
N PRO A 224 27.44 -2.28 -14.02
CA PRO A 224 26.97 -3.57 -14.53
C PRO A 224 27.42 -4.76 -13.66
N LYS A 225 26.54 -5.76 -13.53
CA LYS A 225 26.85 -7.01 -12.82
C LYS A 225 28.01 -7.74 -13.52
N PRO A 226 28.98 -8.30 -12.78
CA PRO A 226 29.98 -9.20 -13.35
C PRO A 226 29.33 -10.43 -14.02
N SER A 227 29.85 -10.84 -15.17
CA SER A 227 29.25 -11.87 -16.05
C SER A 227 29.16 -13.28 -15.44
N ASN A 228 29.95 -13.58 -14.41
CA ASN A 228 30.25 -14.96 -13.98
C ASN A 228 29.54 -15.40 -12.69
N LEU A 229 28.47 -14.72 -12.28
CA LEU A 229 27.81 -15.00 -10.99
C LEU A 229 26.52 -15.80 -11.14
N PRO A 230 26.26 -16.77 -10.25
CA PRO A 230 25.06 -17.59 -10.30
C PRO A 230 23.79 -16.74 -10.34
N LEU A 231 22.79 -17.20 -11.08
CA LEU A 231 21.46 -16.59 -11.10
C LEU A 231 20.75 -16.97 -9.79
N SER A 232 20.28 -15.97 -9.03
CA SER A 232 19.35 -16.23 -7.93
C SER A 232 18.05 -16.79 -8.50
N THR A 233 17.57 -17.91 -7.95
CA THR A 233 16.41 -18.69 -8.42
C THR A 233 15.06 -18.16 -7.92
N TYR A 234 15.04 -16.99 -7.27
CA TYR A 234 13.82 -16.48 -6.61
C TYR A 234 12.65 -16.20 -7.57
N ILE A 235 11.53 -16.88 -7.30
CA ILE A 235 10.22 -16.70 -7.93
C ILE A 235 9.41 -15.71 -7.08
N PRO A 236 8.87 -14.61 -7.66
CA PRO A 236 8.05 -13.64 -6.90
C PRO A 236 6.88 -14.32 -6.18
N TYR A 237 6.52 -13.83 -4.99
CA TYR A 237 5.39 -14.35 -4.19
C TYR A 237 4.09 -14.49 -5.00
N SER A 238 3.81 -13.52 -5.88
CA SER A 238 2.64 -13.52 -6.77
C SER A 238 2.65 -14.62 -7.83
N SER A 239 3.78 -15.29 -8.02
CA SER A 239 3.98 -16.42 -8.94
C SER A 239 4.13 -17.76 -8.20
N LEU A 240 4.09 -17.76 -6.85
CA LEU A 240 4.08 -18.99 -6.07
C LEU A 240 2.67 -19.59 -6.04
N PRO A 241 2.54 -20.93 -6.07
CA PRO A 241 1.28 -21.59 -5.74
C PRO A 241 0.87 -21.24 -4.29
N PRO A 242 -0.44 -21.30 -3.94
CA PRO A 242 -0.91 -21.00 -2.58
C PRO A 242 -0.08 -21.78 -1.54
N PRO A 243 0.51 -21.12 -0.53
CA PRO A 243 1.30 -21.83 0.45
C PRO A 243 0.45 -22.86 1.20
N THR A 244 0.83 -24.13 1.16
CA THR A 244 0.35 -25.12 2.14
C THR A 244 0.96 -24.75 3.49
N LEU A 245 0.09 -24.61 4.49
CA LEU A 245 0.41 -24.16 5.85
C LEU A 245 1.67 -24.86 6.39
N HIS A 246 2.76 -24.12 6.57
CA HIS A 246 3.90 -24.57 7.36
C HIS A 246 4.26 -23.48 8.38
N ASP A 247 3.75 -23.68 9.59
CA ASP A 247 4.30 -23.03 10.79
C ASP A 247 5.63 -23.70 11.12
N SER A 248 6.68 -22.91 11.30
CA SER A 248 7.93 -23.37 11.88
C SER A 248 8.44 -22.33 12.87
N ARG A 249 8.69 -22.84 14.08
CA ARG A 249 8.93 -22.18 15.36
C ARG A 249 10.27 -21.46 15.47
N ASP A 250 10.33 -20.57 16.47
CA ASP A 250 11.48 -19.86 17.03
C ASP A 250 12.74 -20.71 17.23
N SER A 251 13.90 -20.08 17.05
CA SER A 251 15.05 -20.26 17.94
C SER A 251 15.88 -18.98 18.01
N GLY A 252 16.08 -18.49 19.24
CA GLY A 252 16.81 -17.25 19.55
C GLY A 252 18.33 -17.37 19.60
N THR A 253 18.92 -16.22 20.00
CA THR A 253 20.35 -15.84 20.21
C THR A 253 21.17 -15.66 18.91
N ASP A 254 21.94 -14.58 18.67
CA ASP A 254 22.92 -13.95 19.56
C ASP A 254 23.25 -12.48 19.09
N TRP A 255 22.48 -11.47 19.52
CA TRP A 255 22.59 -10.09 18.98
C TRP A 255 23.38 -9.10 19.84
N LEU A 256 23.70 -9.47 21.09
CA LEU A 256 24.34 -8.58 22.07
C LEU A 256 25.82 -8.28 21.74
N LYS A 257 26.52 -9.18 21.06
CA LYS A 257 27.95 -8.99 20.68
C LYS A 257 28.17 -7.95 19.58
N ASN A 258 27.18 -7.66 18.74
CA ASN A 258 27.35 -6.78 17.58
C ASN A 258 26.96 -5.32 17.84
N SER A 259 26.32 -5.04 18.97
CA SER A 259 25.84 -3.69 19.33
C SER A 259 26.93 -2.74 19.84
N MET A 260 28.09 -3.25 20.28
CA MET A 260 29.13 -2.43 20.91
C MET A 260 30.11 -1.76 19.93
N LYS A 261 30.04 -2.04 18.62
CA LYS A 261 31.15 -1.69 17.72
C LYS A 261 30.95 -0.42 16.88
N TYR A 262 29.72 0.05 16.64
CA TYR A 262 29.50 1.13 15.67
C TYR A 262 28.37 2.08 16.10
N ALA A 263 28.60 2.78 17.20
CA ALA A 263 27.91 4.04 17.48
C ALA A 263 28.72 5.18 16.83
N PHE A 264 28.02 6.13 16.21
CA PHE A 264 28.46 7.43 15.68
C PHE A 264 28.77 7.57 14.18
N ALA A 265 28.27 8.71 13.66
CA ALA A 265 28.22 9.24 12.29
C ALA A 265 27.14 8.61 11.36
N GLY A 266 26.00 9.24 11.03
CA GLY A 266 25.72 10.68 10.83
C GLY A 266 25.45 10.95 9.34
N TRP A 267 24.33 10.48 8.77
CA TRP A 267 23.11 11.24 8.37
C TRP A 267 23.25 12.28 7.23
N SER A 268 22.34 12.15 6.25
CA SER A 268 21.54 13.26 5.70
C SER A 268 20.15 12.68 5.40
N VAL A 269 19.17 13.09 6.22
CA VAL A 269 17.74 12.76 6.13
C VAL A 269 17.02 14.07 6.35
N ASP A 270 16.29 14.55 5.34
CA ASP A 270 15.38 15.67 5.54
C ASP A 270 13.99 15.15 5.89
N PHE A 271 13.61 15.39 7.14
CA PHE A 271 12.26 15.34 7.66
C PHE A 271 11.66 16.74 7.59
N TYR A 272 10.46 16.87 7.02
CA TYR A 272 9.50 17.87 7.49
C TYR A 272 8.16 17.19 7.81
N SER A 273 7.83 17.26 9.10
CA SER A 273 6.55 17.01 9.75
C SER A 273 5.55 18.10 9.33
N GLY A 274 4.26 17.83 9.16
CA GLY A 274 3.34 17.58 10.27
C GLY A 274 2.29 18.69 10.37
N ARG A 275 1.30 18.74 9.46
CA ARG A 275 -0.01 19.39 9.68
C ARG A 275 -0.95 19.11 8.49
N ALA A 276 -1.83 18.11 8.59
CA ALA A 276 -2.81 17.83 7.52
C ALA A 276 -4.07 17.12 8.05
N ILE A 277 -4.70 17.68 9.09
CA ILE A 277 -5.98 17.14 9.62
C ILE A 277 -7.13 18.16 9.64
N ARG A 278 -6.92 19.46 9.35
CA ARG A 278 -8.00 20.46 9.51
C ARG A 278 -8.74 20.94 8.27
N TYR A 279 -8.34 20.58 7.05
CA TYR A 279 -8.93 21.18 5.83
C TYR A 279 -9.83 20.26 4.98
N PHE A 280 -9.96 18.98 5.31
CA PHE A 280 -10.77 18.04 4.52
C PHE A 280 -12.29 18.15 4.76
N VAL A 281 -12.73 18.83 5.83
CA VAL A 281 -14.15 19.05 6.16
C VAL A 281 -14.80 20.09 5.22
N SER A 282 -14.04 21.04 4.68
CA SER A 282 -14.61 22.14 3.86
C SER A 282 -14.91 21.74 2.41
N ILE A 283 -14.14 20.82 1.81
CA ILE A 283 -14.30 20.47 0.39
C ILE A 283 -15.56 19.63 0.16
N VAL A 284 -15.90 18.75 1.11
CA VAL A 284 -17.13 17.94 1.04
C VAL A 284 -18.36 18.80 1.33
N ALA A 285 -18.27 19.75 2.26
CA ALA A 285 -19.35 20.70 2.54
C ALA A 285 -19.66 21.61 1.34
N SER A 286 -18.66 22.18 0.67
CA SER A 286 -18.89 23.06 -0.50
C SER A 286 -19.45 22.32 -1.72
N THR A 287 -19.06 21.05 -1.90
CA THR A 287 -19.56 20.24 -3.03
C THR A 287 -21.00 19.76 -2.79
N LEU A 288 -21.40 19.53 -1.53
CA LEU A 288 -22.78 19.17 -1.18
C LEU A 288 -23.73 20.38 -1.14
N VAL A 289 -23.28 21.54 -0.64
CA VAL A 289 -24.10 22.77 -0.64
C VAL A 289 -24.39 23.26 -2.06
N GLY A 290 -23.43 23.13 -2.99
CA GLY A 290 -23.63 23.51 -4.39
C GLY A 290 -24.62 22.64 -5.16
N ILE A 291 -24.86 21.40 -4.72
CA ILE A 291 -25.83 20.49 -5.36
C ILE A 291 -27.25 20.75 -4.85
N TYR A 292 -27.41 21.17 -3.58
CA TYR A 292 -28.74 21.45 -3.01
C TYR A 292 -29.24 22.89 -3.22
N GLN A 293 -28.36 23.87 -3.54
CA GLN A 293 -28.78 25.25 -3.82
C GLN A 293 -29.04 25.57 -5.30
N GLY A 294 -28.78 24.64 -6.23
CA GLY A 294 -29.02 24.82 -7.67
C GLY A 294 -30.48 24.72 -8.11
N GLY A 295 -31.44 24.56 -7.19
CA GLY A 295 -32.85 24.31 -7.49
C GLY A 295 -33.82 25.47 -7.20
N ARG A 296 -33.35 26.68 -6.88
CA ARG A 296 -34.25 27.81 -6.57
C ARG A 296 -33.66 29.14 -7.03
N SER A 297 -33.82 29.44 -8.32
CA SER A 297 -33.70 30.80 -8.87
C SER A 297 -34.33 30.81 -10.27
N GLY A 298 -35.64 30.79 -10.27
CA GLY A 298 -36.47 30.99 -11.45
C GLY A 298 -37.89 31.19 -10.98
N GLU A 299 -38.21 32.41 -10.54
CA GLU A 299 -39.57 32.98 -10.58
C GLU A 299 -39.53 34.46 -10.17
N ILE A 300 -40.04 35.27 -11.11
CA ILE A 300 -40.38 36.72 -11.12
C ILE A 300 -39.20 37.70 -11.28
#